data_AF-A0A266ZT93-F1
#
_entry.id   AF-A0A266ZT93-F1
#
_cell.length_a   1.000
_cell.length_b   1.000
_cell.length_c   1.000
_cell.angle_alpha   90.00
_cell.angle_beta   90.00
_cell.angle_gamma   90.00
#
_symmetry.space_group_name_H-M   'P 1'
#
loop_
_entity.id
_entity.type
_entity.pdbx_description
1 polymer ?
#
loop_
_entity_poly.entity_id
_entity_poly.type
_entity_poly.pdbx_seq_one_letter_code
_entity_poly.pdbx_strand_id
1 'polypeptide(L)'
;MELFLVIFGLCILALLVVAVKNTKLIARLTAELRQREQIIDRQQQENLALLSRVDRQGQENTALQNRVDALSKYQTIIDAEAHARELNAQAESVFAQSKIAAAVELHEAKRMAKEELITSEMEMASARATASRIVENANKRAEEIAGNAYSAMNRAKEFADTAKAMKNIIEGYGDAYIVPTYNLLDDLAEEFSFTEAGQKLKAAREMSRWMVKAGRAATCDYAESNRRDTAIRFVIDAFNGKVDSILSRNKADNHGKLEQEIRDAFALVNHNGTAFRNARITDEYLTSRLEELKWAATTRVLKEQDREEQRQLREQIREEEKARREFERAIKDAAKEEDTIKKAMDKVLQQAANANDAQRVEFEAKLRELELKLQAAEEKNQRALSMAQQTRTGHVYVISNIGSFGEEGRSQGTSATPDVRCCHVYPIQTLEYR
;
A
#
# COMPACT_ATOMS: atom_id res chain seq x y z
N MET A 1 74.47 -90.46 -87.43
CA MET A 1 75.01 -89.11 -87.19
C MET A 1 73.92 -88.04 -87.07
N GLU A 2 72.76 -88.18 -87.72
CA GLU A 2 71.70 -87.16 -87.64
C GLU A 2 70.92 -87.15 -86.30
N LEU A 3 70.77 -88.30 -85.62
CA LEU A 3 70.01 -88.37 -84.36
C LEU A 3 70.66 -87.57 -83.21
N PHE A 4 71.99 -87.50 -83.16
CA PHE A 4 72.73 -86.79 -82.10
C PHE A 4 72.63 -85.26 -82.24
N LEU A 5 72.58 -84.73 -83.47
CA LEU A 5 72.40 -83.29 -83.72
C LEU A 5 71.00 -82.81 -83.32
N VAL A 6 69.97 -83.64 -83.53
CA VAL A 6 68.59 -83.33 -83.12
C VAL A 6 68.46 -83.33 -81.59
N ILE A 7 69.08 -84.29 -80.90
CA ILE A 7 69.08 -84.35 -79.43
C ILE A 7 69.83 -83.16 -78.83
N PHE A 8 70.98 -82.78 -79.38
CA PHE A 8 71.76 -81.63 -78.91
C PHE A 8 71.03 -80.30 -79.16
N GLY A 9 70.36 -80.15 -80.31
CA GLY A 9 69.51 -79.01 -80.61
C GLY A 9 68.31 -78.89 -79.67
N LEU A 10 67.67 -80.02 -79.32
CA LEU A 10 66.60 -80.06 -78.32
C LEU A 10 67.09 -79.71 -76.91
N CYS A 11 68.30 -80.13 -76.52
CA CYS A 11 68.90 -79.76 -75.23
C CYS A 11 69.25 -78.28 -75.15
N ILE A 12 69.81 -77.69 -76.22
CA ILE A 12 70.10 -76.24 -76.28
C ILE A 12 68.80 -75.44 -76.26
N LEU A 13 67.78 -75.87 -77.01
CA LEU A 13 66.45 -75.24 -76.98
C LEU A 13 65.82 -75.33 -75.59
N ALA A 14 65.94 -76.47 -74.90
CA ALA A 14 65.47 -76.65 -73.53
C ALA A 14 66.21 -75.72 -72.54
N LEU A 15 67.53 -75.59 -72.65
CA LEU A 15 68.33 -74.66 -71.85
C LEU A 15 67.96 -73.20 -72.11
N LEU A 16 67.71 -72.83 -73.37
CA LEU A 16 67.24 -71.50 -73.75
C LEU A 16 65.84 -71.21 -73.18
N VAL A 17 64.93 -72.18 -73.24
CA VAL A 17 63.59 -72.07 -72.64
C VAL A 17 63.68 -71.94 -71.11
N VAL A 18 64.59 -72.65 -70.45
CA VAL A 18 64.85 -72.51 -69.01
C VAL A 18 65.45 -71.14 -68.67
N ALA A 19 66.41 -70.65 -69.47
CA ALA A 19 67.00 -69.31 -69.29
C ALA A 19 65.97 -68.19 -69.49
N VAL A 20 65.10 -68.30 -70.49
CA VAL A 20 63.99 -67.36 -70.74
C VAL A 20 62.92 -67.45 -69.65
N LYS A 21 62.61 -68.65 -69.13
CA LYS A 21 61.72 -68.80 -67.98
C LYS A 21 62.33 -68.19 -66.71
N ASN A 22 63.61 -68.41 -66.45
CA ASN A 22 64.31 -67.86 -65.28
C ASN A 22 64.42 -66.33 -65.35
N THR A 23 64.72 -65.75 -66.51
CA THR A 23 64.73 -64.29 -66.69
C THR A 23 63.34 -63.68 -66.54
N LYS A 24 62.28 -64.34 -67.04
CA LYS A 24 60.89 -63.95 -66.77
C LYS A 24 60.51 -64.08 -65.29
N LEU A 25 60.99 -65.12 -64.61
CA LEU A 25 60.75 -65.34 -63.17
C LEU A 25 61.44 -64.25 -62.34
N ILE A 26 62.70 -63.93 -62.66
CA ILE A 26 63.47 -62.86 -62.03
C ILE A 26 62.79 -61.51 -62.28
N ALA A 27 62.36 -61.23 -63.51
CA ALA A 27 61.62 -60.01 -63.84
C ALA A 27 60.32 -59.89 -63.02
N ARG A 28 59.54 -60.97 -62.90
CA ARG A 28 58.34 -61.02 -62.04
C ARG A 28 58.67 -60.77 -60.57
N LEU A 29 59.68 -61.45 -60.03
CA LEU A 29 60.13 -61.27 -58.65
C LEU A 29 60.63 -59.85 -58.38
N THR A 30 61.39 -59.23 -59.30
CA THR A 30 61.82 -57.84 -59.16
C THR A 30 60.68 -56.83 -59.27
N ALA A 31 59.65 -57.12 -60.07
CA ALA A 31 58.45 -56.29 -60.13
C ALA A 31 57.62 -56.41 -58.84
N GLU A 32 57.47 -57.62 -58.29
CA GLU A 32 56.83 -57.85 -56.98
C GLU A 32 57.59 -57.19 -55.84
N LEU A 33 58.93 -57.23 -55.84
CA LEU A 33 59.76 -56.54 -54.85
C LEU A 33 59.58 -55.02 -54.91
N ARG A 34 59.60 -54.42 -56.10
CA ARG A 34 59.33 -52.99 -56.29
C ARG A 34 57.92 -52.59 -55.85
N GLN A 35 56.92 -53.44 -56.15
CA GLN A 35 55.55 -53.21 -55.70
C GLN A 35 55.45 -53.27 -54.17
N ARG A 36 56.16 -54.19 -53.52
CA ARG A 36 56.24 -54.28 -52.06
C ARG A 36 56.97 -53.09 -51.45
N GLU A 37 58.06 -52.61 -52.03
CA GLU A 37 58.76 -51.38 -51.61
C GLU A 37 57.83 -50.17 -51.65
N GLN A 38 57.09 -49.97 -52.76
CA GLN A 38 56.13 -48.87 -52.86
C GLN A 38 55.00 -48.96 -51.82
N ILE A 39 54.55 -50.17 -51.47
CA ILE A 39 53.56 -50.37 -50.40
C ILE A 39 54.16 -50.02 -49.04
N ILE A 40 55.40 -50.42 -48.76
CA ILE A 40 56.10 -50.11 -47.51
C ILE A 40 56.29 -48.60 -47.38
N ASP A 41 56.74 -47.91 -48.43
CA ASP A 41 56.93 -46.45 -48.41
C ASP A 41 55.61 -45.71 -48.16
N ARG A 42 54.52 -46.17 -48.81
CA ARG A 42 53.18 -45.62 -48.58
C ARG A 42 52.72 -45.83 -47.14
N GLN A 43 52.93 -47.03 -46.59
CA GLN A 43 52.61 -47.33 -45.19
C GLN A 43 53.45 -46.49 -44.21
N GLN A 44 54.73 -46.24 -44.53
CA GLN A 44 55.59 -45.36 -43.74
C GLN A 44 55.09 -43.91 -43.74
N GLN A 45 54.68 -43.39 -44.91
CA GLN A 45 54.08 -42.06 -45.01
C GLN A 45 52.75 -41.96 -44.24
N GLU A 46 51.88 -42.96 -44.36
CA GLU A 46 50.62 -43.03 -43.63
C GLU A 46 50.86 -43.09 -42.11
N ASN A 47 51.83 -43.88 -41.64
CA ASN A 47 52.21 -43.95 -40.23
C ASN A 47 52.77 -42.62 -39.70
N LEU A 48 53.60 -41.92 -40.48
CA LEU A 48 54.10 -40.59 -40.12
C LEU A 48 52.97 -39.55 -40.04
N ALA A 49 52.02 -39.59 -40.98
CA ALA A 49 50.85 -38.72 -40.96
C ALA A 49 49.97 -39.02 -39.73
N LEU A 50 49.78 -40.29 -39.38
CA LEU A 50 49.05 -40.69 -38.18
C LEU A 50 49.74 -40.22 -36.90
N LEU A 51 51.06 -40.38 -36.78
CA LEU A 51 51.84 -39.88 -35.64
C LEU A 51 51.66 -38.38 -35.45
N SER A 52 51.74 -37.59 -36.53
CA SER A 52 51.53 -36.14 -36.45
C SER A 52 50.12 -35.75 -35.99
N ARG A 53 49.10 -36.54 -36.32
CA ARG A 53 47.72 -36.33 -35.84
C ARG A 53 47.58 -36.66 -34.37
N VAL A 54 48.20 -37.76 -33.91
CA VAL A 54 48.21 -38.14 -32.51
C VAL A 54 48.90 -37.07 -31.67
N ASP A 55 50.04 -36.54 -32.12
CA ASP A 55 50.73 -35.45 -31.43
C ASP A 55 49.87 -34.19 -31.35
N ARG A 56 49.18 -33.81 -32.43
CA ARG A 56 48.27 -32.67 -32.45
C ARG A 56 47.10 -32.85 -31.48
N GLN A 57 46.49 -34.02 -31.46
CA GLN A 57 45.42 -34.34 -30.50
C GLN A 57 45.94 -34.36 -29.06
N GLY A 58 47.17 -34.82 -28.84
CA GLY A 58 47.83 -34.74 -27.53
C GLY A 58 48.00 -33.29 -27.08
N GLN A 59 48.46 -32.41 -27.97
CA GLN A 59 48.58 -30.97 -27.70
C GLN A 59 47.21 -30.33 -27.44
N GLU A 60 46.18 -30.66 -28.21
CA GLU A 60 44.82 -30.16 -27.99
C GLU A 60 44.25 -30.63 -26.65
N ASN A 61 44.43 -31.91 -26.29
CA ASN A 61 44.01 -32.45 -25.01
C ASN A 61 44.72 -31.77 -23.84
N THR A 62 46.04 -31.57 -23.93
CA THR A 62 46.78 -30.84 -22.88
C THR A 62 46.33 -29.38 -22.75
N ALA A 63 46.04 -28.70 -23.86
CA ALA A 63 45.49 -27.34 -23.84
C ALA A 63 44.09 -27.30 -23.20
N LEU A 64 43.24 -28.28 -23.49
CA LEU A 64 41.93 -28.43 -22.86
C LEU A 64 42.06 -28.73 -21.37
N GLN A 65 42.99 -29.59 -20.97
CA GLN A 65 43.29 -29.89 -19.56
C GLN A 65 43.66 -28.62 -18.80
N ASN A 66 44.62 -27.84 -19.33
CA ASN A 66 45.04 -26.58 -18.71
C ASN A 66 43.89 -25.57 -18.60
N ARG A 67 42.98 -25.56 -19.59
CA ARG A 67 41.81 -24.69 -19.57
C ARG A 67 40.78 -25.15 -18.53
N VAL A 68 40.58 -26.45 -18.37
CA VAL A 68 39.75 -27.02 -17.29
C VAL A 68 40.35 -26.70 -15.93
N ASP A 69 41.67 -26.84 -15.76
CA ASP A 69 42.35 -26.51 -14.51
C ASP A 69 42.24 -25.02 -14.18
N ALA A 70 42.35 -24.14 -15.17
CA ALA A 70 42.13 -22.70 -14.98
C ALA A 70 40.68 -22.40 -14.56
N LEU A 71 39.70 -23.14 -15.10
CA LEU A 71 38.27 -22.97 -14.80
C LEU A 71 37.85 -23.64 -13.48
N SER A 72 38.60 -24.64 -13.00
CA SER A 72 38.32 -25.34 -11.73
C SER A 72 38.24 -24.38 -10.53
N LYS A 73 38.95 -23.25 -10.59
CA LYS A 73 38.90 -22.19 -9.58
C LYS A 73 37.52 -21.56 -9.42
N TYR A 74 36.66 -21.66 -10.44
CA TYR A 74 35.30 -21.12 -10.44
C TYR A 74 34.24 -22.17 -10.06
N GLN A 75 34.64 -23.40 -9.72
CA GLN A 75 33.71 -24.47 -9.34
C GLN A 75 32.81 -24.06 -8.16
N THR A 76 33.37 -23.29 -7.21
CA THR A 76 32.63 -22.77 -6.05
C THR A 76 31.47 -21.86 -6.43
N ILE A 77 31.55 -21.15 -7.57
CA ILE A 77 30.46 -20.29 -8.05
C ILE A 77 29.31 -21.14 -8.58
N ILE A 78 29.63 -22.21 -9.32
CA ILE A 78 28.64 -23.16 -9.85
C ILE A 78 27.94 -23.88 -8.69
N ASP A 79 28.71 -24.31 -7.69
CA ASP A 79 28.17 -24.97 -6.50
C ASP A 79 27.30 -24.00 -5.67
N ALA A 80 27.70 -22.73 -5.56
CA ALA A 80 26.90 -21.68 -4.91
C ALA A 80 25.60 -21.38 -5.66
N GLU A 81 25.62 -21.35 -6.99
CA GLU A 81 24.41 -21.20 -7.81
C GLU A 81 23.47 -22.39 -7.65
N ALA A 82 24.00 -23.62 -7.61
CA ALA A 82 23.21 -24.82 -7.38
C ALA A 82 22.54 -24.78 -6.00
N HIS A 83 23.28 -24.39 -4.96
CA HIS A 83 22.74 -24.26 -3.61
C HIS A 83 21.70 -23.12 -3.49
N ALA A 84 21.93 -21.99 -4.16
CA ALA A 84 20.94 -20.91 -4.22
C ALA A 84 19.64 -21.33 -4.91
N ARG A 85 19.72 -22.14 -5.98
CA ARG A 85 18.53 -22.72 -6.63
C ARG A 85 17.79 -23.67 -5.71
N GLU A 86 18.53 -24.50 -4.97
CA GLU A 86 17.94 -25.43 -3.99
C GLU A 86 17.23 -24.68 -2.86
N LEU A 87 17.87 -23.65 -2.29
CA LEU A 87 17.27 -22.77 -1.28
C LEU A 87 16.01 -22.09 -1.78
N ASN A 88 16.02 -21.57 -3.01
CA ASN A 88 14.83 -20.96 -3.61
C ASN A 88 13.69 -21.97 -3.79
N ALA A 89 13.99 -23.19 -4.25
CA ALA A 89 12.99 -24.24 -4.38
C ALA A 89 12.40 -24.67 -3.02
N GLN A 90 13.23 -24.73 -1.98
CA GLN A 90 12.77 -24.99 -0.61
C GLN A 90 11.89 -23.84 -0.09
N ALA A 91 12.30 -22.59 -0.29
CA ALA A 91 11.53 -21.42 0.10
C ALA A 91 10.18 -21.35 -0.62
N GLU A 92 10.13 -21.64 -1.92
CA GLU A 92 8.88 -21.74 -2.68
C GLU A 92 7.96 -22.84 -2.16
N SER A 93 8.52 -24.01 -1.80
CA SER A 93 7.76 -25.11 -1.22
C SER A 93 7.15 -24.74 0.13
N VAL A 94 7.95 -24.16 1.04
CA VAL A 94 7.48 -23.69 2.34
C VAL A 94 6.42 -22.60 2.17
N PHE A 95 6.64 -21.63 1.29
CA PHE A 95 5.67 -20.58 1.02
C PHE A 95 4.34 -21.13 0.49
N ALA A 96 4.39 -22.10 -0.43
CA ALA A 96 3.19 -22.77 -0.93
C ALA A 96 2.44 -23.51 0.19
N GLN A 97 3.14 -24.21 1.07
CA GLN A 97 2.54 -24.88 2.23
C GLN A 97 1.92 -23.89 3.21
N SER A 98 2.63 -22.81 3.55
CA SER A 98 2.11 -21.75 4.43
C SER A 98 0.87 -21.07 3.85
N LYS A 99 0.85 -20.85 2.53
CA LYS A 99 -0.32 -20.27 1.85
C LYS A 99 -1.54 -21.20 1.91
N ILE A 100 -1.33 -22.50 1.75
CA ILE A 100 -2.41 -23.49 1.87
C ILE A 100 -2.90 -23.56 3.33
N ALA A 101 -2.00 -23.61 4.31
CA ALA A 101 -2.36 -23.63 5.72
C ALA A 101 -3.17 -22.38 6.12
N ALA A 102 -2.71 -21.19 5.72
CA ALA A 102 -3.43 -19.94 5.97
C ALA A 102 -4.82 -19.92 5.32
N ALA A 103 -4.97 -20.49 4.11
CA ALA A 103 -6.26 -20.57 3.46
C ALA A 103 -7.23 -21.51 4.18
N VAL A 104 -6.73 -22.63 4.74
CA VAL A 104 -7.53 -23.57 5.54
C VAL A 104 -7.98 -22.92 6.85
N GLU A 105 -7.07 -22.28 7.59
CA GLU A 105 -7.40 -21.59 8.84
C GLU A 105 -8.43 -20.48 8.61
N LEU A 106 -8.27 -19.69 7.54
CA LEU A 106 -9.21 -18.62 7.20
C LEU A 106 -10.59 -19.19 6.86
N HIS A 107 -10.64 -20.30 6.12
CA HIS A 107 -11.90 -20.96 5.81
C HIS A 107 -12.59 -21.52 7.06
N GLU A 108 -11.83 -22.15 7.96
CA GLU A 108 -12.34 -22.68 9.21
C GLU A 108 -12.85 -21.58 10.15
N ALA A 109 -12.09 -20.50 10.32
CA ALA A 109 -12.49 -19.32 11.08
C ALA A 109 -13.79 -18.70 10.53
N LYS A 110 -13.91 -18.58 9.21
CA LYS A 110 -15.15 -18.09 8.56
C LYS A 110 -16.34 -19.02 8.81
N ARG A 111 -16.12 -20.34 8.79
CA ARG A 111 -17.18 -21.31 9.06
C ARG A 111 -17.66 -21.19 10.51
N MET A 112 -16.74 -21.17 11.47
CA MET A 112 -17.07 -21.01 12.89
C MET A 112 -17.80 -19.70 13.16
N ALA A 113 -17.32 -18.58 12.61
CA ALA A 113 -17.98 -17.28 12.74
C ALA A 113 -19.40 -17.29 12.17
N LYS A 114 -19.63 -17.99 11.06
CA LYS A 114 -20.96 -18.12 10.46
C LYS A 114 -21.89 -18.99 11.31
N GLU A 115 -21.40 -20.10 11.85
CA GLU A 115 -22.17 -20.96 12.76
C GLU A 115 -22.56 -20.20 14.02
N GLU A 116 -21.62 -19.47 14.63
CA GLU A 116 -21.87 -18.65 15.82
C GLU A 116 -22.89 -17.52 15.54
N LEU A 117 -22.79 -16.85 14.39
CA LEU A 117 -23.77 -15.84 13.98
C LEU A 117 -25.18 -16.44 13.86
N ILE A 118 -25.33 -17.60 13.23
CA ILE A 118 -26.63 -18.27 13.09
C ILE A 118 -27.19 -18.64 14.47
N THR A 119 -26.36 -19.16 15.37
CA THR A 119 -26.80 -19.48 16.74
C THR A 119 -27.27 -18.24 17.49
N SER A 120 -26.52 -17.14 17.41
CA SER A 120 -26.87 -15.86 18.03
C SER A 120 -28.17 -15.29 17.47
N GLU A 121 -28.37 -15.34 16.14
CA GLU A 121 -29.60 -14.91 15.50
C GLU A 121 -30.81 -15.74 15.96
N MET A 122 -30.66 -17.05 16.09
CA MET A 122 -31.72 -17.94 16.60
C MET A 122 -32.05 -17.65 18.07
N GLU A 123 -31.05 -17.44 18.92
CA GLU A 123 -31.23 -17.07 20.32
C GLU A 123 -31.93 -15.71 20.45
N MET A 124 -31.51 -14.73 19.67
CA MET A 124 -32.13 -13.40 19.62
C MET A 124 -33.57 -13.46 19.11
N ALA A 125 -33.87 -14.29 18.11
CA ALA A 125 -35.23 -14.49 17.62
C ALA A 125 -36.12 -15.14 18.70
N SER A 126 -35.60 -16.14 19.41
CA SER A 126 -36.28 -16.79 20.54
C SER A 126 -36.51 -15.82 21.70
N ALA A 127 -35.51 -15.02 22.06
CA ALA A 127 -35.59 -13.99 23.09
C ALA A 127 -36.63 -12.91 22.73
N ARG A 128 -36.68 -12.48 21.46
CA ARG A 128 -37.71 -11.55 20.98
C ARG A 128 -39.11 -12.16 21.05
N ALA A 129 -39.28 -13.41 20.61
CA ALA A 129 -40.57 -14.08 20.67
C ALA A 129 -41.06 -14.26 22.11
N THR A 130 -40.17 -14.64 23.03
CA THR A 130 -40.49 -14.77 24.46
C THR A 130 -40.80 -13.42 25.10
N ALA A 131 -40.02 -12.37 24.81
CA ALA A 131 -40.30 -11.01 25.27
C ALA A 131 -41.65 -10.50 24.78
N SER A 132 -41.96 -10.65 23.48
CA SER A 132 -43.26 -10.28 22.92
C SER A 132 -44.40 -11.02 23.63
N ARG A 133 -44.24 -12.33 23.88
CA ARG A 133 -45.24 -13.11 24.61
C ARG A 133 -45.40 -12.66 26.06
N ILE A 134 -44.32 -12.28 26.74
CA ILE A 134 -44.37 -11.75 28.11
C ILE A 134 -45.10 -10.41 28.13
N VAL A 135 -44.80 -9.50 27.21
CA VAL A 135 -45.46 -8.20 27.09
C VAL A 135 -46.94 -8.37 26.76
N GLU A 136 -47.27 -9.25 25.82
CA GLU A 136 -48.67 -9.51 25.45
C GLU A 136 -49.45 -10.12 26.61
N ASN A 137 -48.86 -11.09 27.33
CA ASN A 137 -49.48 -11.66 28.53
C ASN A 137 -49.59 -10.65 29.67
N ALA A 138 -48.60 -9.78 29.85
CA ALA A 138 -48.65 -8.70 30.83
C ALA A 138 -49.76 -7.70 30.48
N ASN A 139 -49.92 -7.35 29.21
CA ASN A 139 -50.98 -6.47 28.73
C ASN A 139 -52.36 -7.11 28.91
N LYS A 140 -52.53 -8.38 28.54
CA LYS A 140 -53.80 -9.10 28.76
C LYS A 140 -54.16 -9.18 30.24
N ARG A 141 -53.19 -9.50 31.11
CA ARG A 141 -53.39 -9.49 32.57
C ARG A 141 -53.69 -8.09 33.11
N ALA A 142 -53.03 -7.05 32.59
CA ALA A 142 -53.31 -5.68 32.97
C ALA A 142 -54.72 -5.25 32.54
N GLU A 143 -55.18 -5.64 31.36
CA GLU A 143 -56.54 -5.43 30.88
C GLU A 143 -57.58 -6.21 31.70
N GLU A 144 -57.30 -7.46 32.08
CA GLU A 144 -58.16 -8.29 32.92
C GLU A 144 -58.26 -7.77 34.36
N ILE A 145 -57.17 -7.30 34.95
CA ILE A 145 -57.12 -6.81 36.34
C ILE A 145 -57.70 -5.39 36.44
N ALA A 146 -57.43 -4.52 35.46
CA ALA A 146 -57.76 -3.10 35.55
C ALA A 146 -58.98 -2.68 34.70
N GLY A 147 -59.47 -3.49 33.76
CA GLY A 147 -60.63 -3.17 32.92
C GLY A 147 -60.54 -1.75 32.31
N ASN A 148 -61.59 -0.93 32.49
CA ASN A 148 -61.63 0.46 32.04
C ASN A 148 -60.57 1.39 32.70
N ALA A 149 -59.88 0.95 33.75
CA ALA A 149 -58.84 1.74 34.41
C ALA A 149 -57.49 1.71 33.66
N TYR A 150 -57.17 0.65 32.90
CA TYR A 150 -55.94 0.60 32.09
C TYR A 150 -56.01 1.58 30.91
N SER A 151 -57.14 1.62 30.21
CA SER A 151 -57.40 2.59 29.15
C SER A 151 -57.53 4.02 29.70
N ALA A 152 -58.05 4.21 30.91
CA ALA A 152 -58.04 5.49 31.60
C ALA A 152 -56.61 5.93 32.01
N MET A 153 -55.71 5.00 32.39
CA MET A 153 -54.32 5.30 32.73
C MET A 153 -53.48 5.65 31.50
N ASN A 154 -53.64 4.93 30.39
CA ASN A 154 -52.97 5.29 29.12
C ASN A 154 -53.44 6.66 28.63
N ARG A 155 -54.75 6.92 28.69
CA ARG A 155 -55.31 8.25 28.43
C ARG A 155 -54.81 9.27 29.44
N ALA A 156 -54.59 8.93 30.71
CA ALA A 156 -54.03 9.86 31.69
C ALA A 156 -52.59 10.27 31.34
N LYS A 157 -51.78 9.37 30.77
CA LYS A 157 -50.45 9.70 30.26
C LYS A 157 -50.54 10.60 29.02
N GLU A 158 -51.43 10.27 28.08
CA GLU A 158 -51.71 11.15 26.93
C GLU A 158 -52.26 12.52 27.36
N PHE A 159 -53.09 12.57 28.40
CA PHE A 159 -53.62 13.81 28.99
C PHE A 159 -52.54 14.60 29.73
N ALA A 160 -51.57 13.93 30.37
CA ALA A 160 -50.43 14.58 30.98
C ALA A 160 -49.47 15.17 29.93
N ASP A 161 -49.20 14.44 28.85
CA ASP A 161 -48.36 14.90 27.75
C ASP A 161 -49.04 16.06 26.98
N THR A 162 -50.35 15.97 26.74
CA THR A 162 -51.13 17.07 26.15
C THR A 162 -51.26 18.27 27.09
N ALA A 163 -51.41 18.08 28.40
CA ALA A 163 -51.37 19.17 29.38
C ALA A 163 -49.99 19.83 29.41
N LYS A 164 -48.90 19.06 29.29
CA LYS A 164 -47.53 19.59 29.18
C LYS A 164 -47.33 20.36 27.88
N ALA A 165 -47.86 19.87 26.76
CA ALA A 165 -47.82 20.58 25.48
C ALA A 165 -48.64 21.88 25.54
N MET A 166 -49.85 21.84 26.11
CA MET A 166 -50.68 23.03 26.35
C MET A 166 -49.98 24.03 27.28
N LYS A 167 -49.31 23.56 28.34
CA LYS A 167 -48.50 24.40 29.23
C LYS A 167 -47.36 25.10 28.47
N ASN A 168 -46.63 24.37 27.62
CA ASN A 168 -45.57 24.96 26.79
C ASN A 168 -46.11 25.99 25.77
N ILE A 169 -47.33 25.78 25.26
CA ILE A 169 -48.00 26.73 24.35
C ILE A 169 -48.45 27.99 25.12
N ILE A 170 -48.97 27.85 26.34
CA ILE A 170 -49.46 28.96 27.18
C ILE A 170 -48.32 29.79 27.77
N GLU A 171 -47.26 29.13 28.25
CA GLU A 171 -46.04 29.78 28.77
C GLU A 171 -45.15 30.35 27.65
N GLY A 172 -45.47 30.01 26.38
CA GLY A 172 -44.67 30.29 25.20
C GLY A 172 -43.47 29.34 25.11
N TYR A 173 -43.17 28.90 23.88
CA TYR A 173 -41.88 28.28 23.57
C TYR A 173 -40.80 29.37 23.64
N GLY A 174 -40.37 29.75 24.85
CA GLY A 174 -39.23 30.65 25.01
C GLY A 174 -37.93 30.03 24.47
N ASP A 175 -36.79 30.61 24.83
CA ASP A 175 -35.43 30.22 24.40
C ASP A 175 -35.01 28.76 24.69
N ALA A 176 -35.83 27.99 25.40
CA ALA A 176 -35.59 26.56 25.67
C ALA A 176 -35.60 25.68 24.40
N TYR A 177 -36.22 26.15 23.30
CA TYR A 177 -36.32 25.41 22.03
C TYR A 177 -35.68 26.13 20.84
N ILE A 178 -35.09 27.31 21.05
CA ILE A 178 -34.27 27.99 20.04
C ILE A 178 -32.86 27.40 20.15
N VAL A 179 -32.64 26.27 19.51
CA VAL A 179 -31.29 25.78 19.22
C VAL A 179 -30.96 26.26 17.82
N PRO A 180 -30.06 27.26 17.65
CA PRO A 180 -29.62 27.66 16.32
C PRO A 180 -29.10 26.44 15.56
N THR A 181 -29.57 26.26 14.32
CA THR A 181 -29.33 25.06 13.48
C THR A 181 -27.84 24.82 13.14
N TYR A 182 -26.96 25.74 13.51
CA TYR A 182 -25.51 25.67 13.29
C TYR A 182 -24.77 26.07 14.58
N ASN A 183 -24.64 25.14 15.51
CA ASN A 183 -23.87 25.39 16.72
C ASN A 183 -22.40 25.02 16.44
N LEU A 184 -21.72 25.81 15.60
CA LEU A 184 -20.35 25.60 15.12
C LEU A 184 -19.34 25.23 16.23
N LEU A 185 -19.56 25.73 17.45
CA LEU A 185 -18.73 25.43 18.61
C LEU A 185 -19.06 24.10 19.30
N ASP A 186 -20.32 23.65 19.26
CA ASP A 186 -20.67 22.29 19.72
C ASP A 186 -20.08 21.26 18.76
N ASP A 187 -20.23 21.48 17.44
CA ASP A 187 -19.65 20.61 16.41
C ASP A 187 -18.13 20.54 16.57
N LEU A 188 -17.47 21.67 16.83
CA LEU A 188 -16.03 21.73 17.10
C LEU A 188 -15.66 20.99 18.39
N ALA A 189 -16.47 21.09 19.44
CA ALA A 189 -16.23 20.38 20.69
C ALA A 189 -16.42 18.86 20.55
N GLU A 190 -17.36 18.43 19.70
CA GLU A 190 -17.62 17.02 19.40
C GLU A 190 -16.53 16.42 18.50
N GLU A 191 -16.16 17.14 17.43
CA GLU A 191 -15.05 16.77 16.53
C GLU A 191 -13.74 16.59 17.30
N PHE A 192 -13.47 17.43 18.30
CA PHE A 192 -12.25 17.37 19.11
C PHE A 192 -12.46 16.79 20.51
N SER A 193 -13.53 16.00 20.72
CA SER A 193 -13.89 15.44 22.04
C SER A 193 -12.84 14.51 22.67
N PHE A 194 -11.92 13.98 21.86
CA PHE A 194 -10.77 13.19 22.30
C PHE A 194 -9.60 14.04 22.83
N THR A 195 -9.58 15.34 22.52
CA THR A 195 -8.56 16.27 23.03
C THR A 195 -9.00 16.91 24.34
N GLU A 196 -8.02 17.24 25.20
CA GLU A 196 -8.28 17.99 26.43
C GLU A 196 -8.97 19.34 26.12
N ALA A 197 -8.62 20.00 25.01
CA ALA A 197 -9.22 21.27 24.59
C ALA A 197 -10.70 21.13 24.21
N GLY A 198 -11.08 20.07 23.46
CA GLY A 198 -12.48 19.82 23.09
C GLY A 198 -13.34 19.42 24.29
N GLN A 199 -12.82 18.60 25.21
CA GLN A 199 -13.52 18.28 26.46
C GLN A 199 -13.75 19.51 27.33
N LYS A 200 -12.75 20.38 27.47
CA LYS A 200 -12.88 21.63 28.22
C LYS A 200 -13.80 22.63 27.53
N LEU A 201 -13.83 22.69 26.20
CA LEU A 201 -14.80 23.49 25.45
C LEU A 201 -16.22 23.00 25.74
N LYS A 202 -16.47 21.69 25.67
CA LYS A 202 -17.77 21.09 26.00
C LYS A 202 -18.18 21.41 27.43
N ALA A 203 -17.27 21.23 28.40
CA ALA A 203 -17.52 21.55 29.80
C ALA A 203 -17.83 23.04 30.01
N ALA A 204 -17.09 23.95 29.37
CA ALA A 204 -17.35 25.39 29.45
C ALA A 204 -18.73 25.75 28.87
N ARG A 205 -19.12 25.12 27.76
CA ARG A 205 -20.45 25.30 27.15
C ARG A 205 -21.58 24.77 28.03
N GLU A 206 -21.38 23.60 28.64
CA GLU A 206 -22.33 23.02 29.58
C GLU A 206 -22.46 23.86 30.85
N MET A 207 -21.36 24.42 31.36
CA MET A 207 -21.35 25.32 32.50
C MET A 207 -22.15 26.61 32.23
N SER A 208 -21.94 27.24 31.07
CA SER A 208 -22.73 28.41 30.64
C SER A 208 -24.23 28.08 30.59
N ARG A 209 -24.62 26.93 30.00
CA ARG A 209 -26.03 26.48 29.98
C ARG A 209 -26.58 26.19 31.37
N TRP A 210 -25.78 25.57 32.23
CA TRP A 210 -26.17 25.23 33.58
C TRP A 210 -26.42 26.47 34.42
N MET A 211 -25.58 27.51 34.32
CA MET A 211 -25.79 28.76 35.07
C MET A 211 -27.06 29.51 34.66
N VAL A 212 -27.46 29.46 33.39
CA VAL A 212 -28.75 30.00 32.95
C VAL A 212 -29.91 29.20 33.55
N LYS A 213 -29.84 27.86 33.50
CA LYS A 213 -30.88 26.98 34.09
C LYS A 213 -30.97 27.09 35.62
N ALA A 214 -29.84 27.27 36.29
CA ALA A 214 -29.75 27.42 37.73
C ALA A 214 -30.11 28.84 38.22
N GLY A 215 -30.38 29.78 37.30
CA GLY A 215 -30.72 31.17 37.64
C GLY A 215 -29.55 31.98 38.23
N ARG A 216 -28.30 31.57 37.98
CA ARG A 216 -27.09 32.25 38.48
C ARG A 216 -26.48 33.24 37.48
N ALA A 217 -26.98 33.26 36.25
CA ALA A 217 -26.42 34.08 35.17
C ALA A 217 -26.68 35.59 35.32
N ALA A 218 -27.81 35.99 35.92
CA ALA A 218 -28.15 37.40 36.14
C ALA A 218 -29.00 37.59 37.40
N THR A 219 -29.00 38.80 37.94
CA THR A 219 -29.72 39.21 39.15
C THR A 219 -30.50 40.49 38.89
N CYS A 220 -31.60 40.70 39.61
CA CYS A 220 -32.47 41.88 39.46
C CYS A 220 -33.18 42.20 40.78
N ASP A 221 -33.43 43.48 41.04
CA ASP A 221 -33.97 43.96 42.32
C ASP A 221 -35.51 44.12 42.32
N TYR A 222 -36.22 43.48 41.38
CA TYR A 222 -37.69 43.41 41.39
C TYR A 222 -38.18 42.54 42.56
N ALA A 223 -39.19 43.04 43.30
CA ALA A 223 -39.84 42.29 44.37
C ALA A 223 -40.84 41.24 43.86
N GLU A 224 -41.48 41.50 42.71
CA GLU A 224 -42.42 40.57 42.06
C GLU A 224 -41.66 39.53 41.22
N SER A 225 -41.90 38.23 41.48
CA SER A 225 -41.19 37.13 40.79
C SER A 225 -41.36 37.20 39.28
N ASN A 226 -42.59 37.37 38.77
CA ASN A 226 -42.84 37.35 37.33
C ASN A 226 -42.08 38.46 36.58
N ARG A 227 -42.08 39.69 37.11
CA ARG A 227 -41.34 40.82 36.50
C ARG A 227 -39.83 40.66 36.63
N ARG A 228 -39.37 40.10 37.76
CA ARG A 228 -37.95 39.78 37.98
C ARG A 228 -37.45 38.77 36.96
N ASP A 229 -38.20 37.68 36.78
CA ASP A 229 -37.80 36.57 35.91
C ASP A 229 -37.83 37.01 34.44
N THR A 230 -38.79 37.86 34.03
CA THR A 230 -38.79 38.47 32.69
C THR A 230 -37.59 39.41 32.46
N ALA A 231 -37.25 40.26 33.44
CA ALA A 231 -36.12 41.17 33.32
C ALA A 231 -34.77 40.42 33.27
N ILE A 232 -34.63 39.37 34.09
CA ILE A 232 -33.46 38.48 34.09
C ILE A 232 -33.29 37.81 32.72
N ARG A 233 -34.37 37.22 32.17
CA ARG A 233 -34.35 36.61 30.84
C ARG A 233 -33.93 37.61 29.76
N PHE A 234 -34.55 38.77 29.72
CA PHE A 234 -34.24 39.81 28.72
C PHE A 234 -32.75 40.22 28.70
N VAL A 235 -32.15 40.41 29.89
CA VAL A 235 -30.74 40.77 30.01
C VAL A 235 -29.81 39.62 29.62
N ILE A 236 -30.15 38.38 29.99
CA ILE A 236 -29.41 37.17 29.58
C ILE A 236 -29.46 37.00 28.07
N ASP A 237 -30.63 37.12 27.45
CA ASP A 237 -30.81 36.91 26.00
C ASP A 237 -30.07 37.99 25.20
N ALA A 238 -30.15 39.24 25.64
CA ALA A 238 -29.44 40.36 25.01
C ALA A 238 -27.91 40.20 25.08
N PHE A 239 -27.38 39.65 26.17
CA PHE A 239 -25.94 39.38 26.28
C PHE A 239 -25.52 38.13 25.54
N ASN A 240 -26.28 37.03 25.64
CA ASN A 240 -26.01 35.79 24.91
C ASN A 240 -25.99 36.05 23.41
N GLY A 241 -26.97 36.78 22.87
CA GLY A 241 -27.00 37.14 21.44
C GLY A 241 -25.78 37.93 20.99
N LYS A 242 -25.28 38.87 21.82
CA LYS A 242 -24.04 39.61 21.52
C LYS A 242 -22.81 38.71 21.59
N VAL A 243 -22.69 37.90 22.65
CA VAL A 243 -21.53 37.01 22.85
C VAL A 243 -21.50 35.91 21.79
N ASP A 244 -22.62 35.33 21.41
CA ASP A 244 -22.69 34.31 20.35
C ASP A 244 -22.28 34.89 18.99
N SER A 245 -22.68 36.13 18.69
CA SER A 245 -22.21 36.86 17.51
C SER A 245 -20.69 37.11 17.54
N ILE A 246 -20.12 37.41 18.71
CA ILE A 246 -18.68 37.58 18.90
C ILE A 246 -17.95 36.24 18.74
N LEU A 247 -18.43 35.18 19.41
CA LEU A 247 -17.87 33.82 19.37
C LEU A 247 -17.88 33.23 17.96
N SER A 248 -18.89 33.54 17.14
CA SER A 248 -18.95 33.11 15.73
C SER A 248 -17.76 33.61 14.89
N ARG A 249 -17.19 34.76 15.27
CA ARG A 249 -16.04 35.40 14.59
C ARG A 249 -14.69 34.99 15.16
N ASN A 250 -14.65 34.02 16.07
CA ASN A 250 -13.42 33.51 16.66
C ASN A 250 -12.41 33.05 15.60
N LYS A 251 -11.15 33.47 15.71
CA LYS A 251 -10.02 33.06 14.88
C LYS A 251 -8.80 32.87 15.79
N ALA A 252 -7.78 32.19 15.29
CA ALA A 252 -6.56 31.95 16.06
C ALA A 252 -5.84 33.24 16.51
N ASP A 253 -6.03 34.35 15.80
CA ASP A 253 -5.29 35.60 15.97
C ASP A 253 -6.06 36.72 16.70
N ASN A 254 -7.36 36.55 16.95
CA ASN A 254 -8.23 37.64 17.40
C ASN A 254 -8.78 37.50 18.83
N HIS A 255 -8.28 36.55 19.62
CA HIS A 255 -8.75 36.26 20.98
C HIS A 255 -8.84 37.52 21.85
N GLY A 256 -7.77 38.32 21.95
CA GLY A 256 -7.74 39.50 22.83
C GLY A 256 -8.76 40.59 22.43
N LYS A 257 -9.04 40.74 21.13
CA LYS A 257 -10.06 41.67 20.65
C LYS A 257 -11.46 41.19 21.03
N LEU A 258 -11.74 39.89 20.84
CA LEU A 258 -13.04 39.31 21.17
C LEU A 258 -13.29 39.30 22.69
N GLU A 259 -12.25 39.05 23.48
CA GLU A 259 -12.32 39.16 24.95
C GLU A 259 -12.74 40.57 25.38
N GLN A 260 -12.14 41.61 24.80
CA GLN A 260 -12.53 42.98 25.07
C GLN A 260 -13.96 43.27 24.61
N GLU A 261 -14.37 42.81 23.42
CA GLU A 261 -15.74 42.97 22.92
C GLU A 261 -16.78 42.29 23.83
N ILE A 262 -16.46 41.15 24.47
CA ILE A 262 -17.34 40.49 25.45
C ILE A 262 -17.45 41.33 26.74
N ARG A 263 -16.34 41.88 27.23
CA ARG A 263 -16.33 42.77 28.41
C ARG A 263 -17.10 44.06 28.14
N ASP A 264 -16.96 44.63 26.94
CA ASP A 264 -17.71 45.81 26.52
C ASP A 264 -19.21 45.50 26.37
N ALA A 265 -19.56 44.31 25.84
CA ALA A 265 -20.93 43.84 25.78
C ALA A 265 -21.55 43.66 27.18
N PHE A 266 -20.78 43.15 28.14
CA PHE A 266 -21.19 43.03 29.54
C PHE A 266 -21.47 44.40 30.16
N ALA A 267 -20.56 45.36 30.00
CA ALA A 267 -20.72 46.72 30.51
C ALA A 267 -21.96 47.40 29.90
N LEU A 268 -22.14 47.28 28.58
CA LEU A 268 -23.26 47.88 27.86
C LEU A 268 -24.61 47.25 28.25
N VAL A 269 -24.67 45.92 28.37
CA VAL A 269 -25.90 45.22 28.76
C VAL A 269 -26.26 45.54 30.22
N ASN A 270 -25.29 45.57 31.13
CA ASN A 270 -25.53 45.97 32.52
C ASN A 270 -25.95 47.44 32.65
N HIS A 271 -25.37 48.34 31.84
CA HIS A 271 -25.79 49.74 31.80
C HIS A 271 -27.24 49.88 31.32
N ASN A 272 -27.61 49.18 30.24
CA ASN A 272 -28.99 49.17 29.73
C ASN A 272 -29.97 48.49 30.70
N GLY A 273 -29.48 47.53 31.49
CA GLY A 273 -30.22 46.83 32.53
C GLY A 273 -30.59 47.69 33.74
N THR A 274 -29.96 48.85 33.94
CA THR A 274 -30.31 49.79 35.02
C THR A 274 -31.75 50.29 34.92
N ALA A 275 -32.25 50.49 33.70
CA ALA A 275 -33.65 50.84 33.41
C ALA A 275 -34.65 49.75 33.86
N PHE A 276 -34.20 48.50 34.00
CA PHE A 276 -35.00 47.35 34.44
C PHE A 276 -34.72 46.99 35.89
N ARG A 277 -34.77 47.99 36.80
CA ARG A 277 -34.57 47.79 38.25
C ARG A 277 -33.25 47.07 38.56
N ASN A 278 -32.15 47.56 37.96
CA ASN A 278 -30.80 47.01 38.09
C ASN A 278 -30.67 45.52 37.71
N ALA A 279 -31.38 45.09 36.67
CA ALA A 279 -31.14 43.79 36.07
C ALA A 279 -29.72 43.77 35.50
N ARG A 280 -28.88 42.87 36.00
CA ARG A 280 -27.45 42.81 35.68
C ARG A 280 -26.95 41.39 35.63
N ILE A 281 -25.98 41.17 34.77
CA ILE A 281 -25.26 39.91 34.61
C ILE A 281 -24.25 39.77 35.74
N THR A 282 -24.11 38.56 36.27
CA THR A 282 -23.14 38.26 37.31
C THR A 282 -21.73 38.17 36.73
N ASP A 283 -20.73 38.56 37.52
CA ASP A 283 -19.32 38.45 37.11
C ASP A 283 -18.93 36.97 36.88
N GLU A 284 -19.52 36.04 37.64
CA GLU A 284 -19.35 34.60 37.45
C GLU A 284 -19.77 34.16 36.04
N TYR A 285 -20.89 34.68 35.53
CA TYR A 285 -21.35 34.35 34.18
C TYR A 285 -20.46 34.94 33.10
N LEU A 286 -19.94 36.16 33.32
CA LEU A 286 -18.93 36.75 32.44
C LEU A 286 -17.67 35.87 32.37
N THR A 287 -17.16 35.41 33.51
CA THR A 287 -15.95 34.57 33.55
C THR A 287 -16.15 33.26 32.77
N SER A 288 -17.30 32.60 32.91
CA SER A 288 -17.60 31.39 32.15
C SER A 288 -17.66 31.61 30.64
N ARG A 289 -18.20 32.75 30.20
CA ARG A 289 -18.26 33.09 28.76
C ARG A 289 -16.88 33.44 28.20
N LEU A 290 -15.99 34.02 29.02
CA LEU A 290 -14.58 34.21 28.66
C LEU A 290 -13.81 32.88 28.60
N GLU A 291 -14.09 31.95 29.52
CA GLU A 291 -13.53 30.60 29.46
C GLU A 291 -13.98 29.84 28.20
N GLU A 292 -15.24 29.98 27.81
CA GLU A 292 -15.77 29.45 26.55
C GLU A 292 -15.01 30.00 25.33
N LEU A 293 -14.73 31.31 25.29
CA LEU A 293 -13.91 31.92 24.23
C LEU A 293 -12.48 31.35 24.20
N LYS A 294 -11.86 31.20 25.38
CA LYS A 294 -10.49 30.67 25.52
C LYS A 294 -10.39 29.26 24.96
N TRP A 295 -11.30 28.37 25.36
CA TRP A 295 -11.30 26.98 24.87
C TRP A 295 -11.69 26.91 23.40
N ALA A 296 -12.62 27.75 22.94
CA ALA A 296 -12.97 27.83 21.53
C ALA A 296 -11.78 28.25 20.66
N ALA A 297 -10.97 29.22 21.11
CA ALA A 297 -9.76 29.64 20.41
C ALA A 297 -8.70 28.53 20.40
N THR A 298 -8.50 27.86 21.54
CA THR A 298 -7.54 26.75 21.68
C THR A 298 -7.87 25.58 20.75
N THR A 299 -9.13 25.13 20.73
CA THR A 299 -9.58 24.03 19.85
C THR A 299 -9.50 24.45 18.37
N ARG A 300 -9.71 25.73 18.05
CA ARG A 300 -9.60 26.22 16.67
C ARG A 300 -8.15 26.28 16.18
N VAL A 301 -7.19 26.55 17.06
CA VAL A 301 -5.75 26.46 16.74
C VAL A 301 -5.38 25.00 16.43
N LEU A 302 -5.83 24.05 17.24
CA LEU A 302 -5.61 22.61 16.98
C LEU A 302 -6.18 22.19 15.63
N LYS A 303 -7.41 22.64 15.30
CA LYS A 303 -8.02 22.35 14.00
C LYS A 303 -7.23 22.89 12.81
N GLU A 304 -6.62 24.07 12.93
CA GLU A 304 -5.80 24.62 11.85
C GLU A 304 -4.47 23.88 11.72
N GLN A 305 -3.86 23.47 12.83
CA GLN A 305 -2.65 22.63 12.84
C GLN A 305 -2.90 21.29 12.15
N ASP A 306 -3.96 20.57 12.52
CA ASP A 306 -4.33 19.30 11.88
C ASP A 306 -4.57 19.47 10.38
N ARG A 307 -5.18 20.59 9.98
CA ARG A 307 -5.42 20.92 8.57
C ARG A 307 -4.13 21.19 7.81
N GLU A 308 -3.18 21.91 8.41
CA GLU A 308 -1.87 22.17 7.82
C GLU A 308 -1.05 20.88 7.67
N GLU A 309 -1.04 20.01 8.68
CA GLU A 309 -0.38 18.70 8.65
C GLU A 309 -0.99 17.81 7.54
N GLN A 310 -2.32 17.77 7.45
CA GLN A 310 -3.00 17.06 6.36
C GLN A 310 -2.68 17.65 4.97
N ARG A 311 -2.50 18.97 4.87
CA ARG A 311 -2.15 19.61 3.61
C ARG A 311 -0.74 19.23 3.18
N GLN A 312 0.22 19.26 4.10
CA GLN A 312 1.62 18.86 3.84
C GLN A 312 1.69 17.40 3.40
N LEU A 313 0.96 16.51 4.07
CA LEU A 313 0.91 15.09 3.67
C LEU A 313 0.32 14.90 2.26
N ARG A 314 -0.76 15.62 1.93
CA ARG A 314 -1.35 15.58 0.58
C ARG A 314 -0.40 16.12 -0.49
N GLU A 315 0.41 17.12 -0.16
CA GLU A 315 1.42 17.68 -1.07
C GLU A 315 2.53 16.67 -1.33
N GLN A 316 3.06 16.03 -0.29
CA GLN A 316 4.04 14.95 -0.40
C GLN A 316 3.51 13.79 -1.26
N ILE A 317 2.27 13.33 -1.02
CA ILE A 317 1.66 12.27 -1.83
C ILE A 317 1.56 12.67 -3.31
N ARG A 318 1.21 13.94 -3.61
CA ARG A 318 1.15 14.41 -4.99
C ARG A 318 2.53 14.48 -5.65
N GLU A 319 3.56 14.90 -4.93
CA GLU A 319 4.93 14.93 -5.44
C GLU A 319 5.44 13.51 -5.71
N GLU A 320 5.21 12.58 -4.79
CA GLU A 320 5.54 11.17 -4.98
C GLU A 320 4.78 10.54 -6.14
N GLU A 321 3.49 10.85 -6.31
CA GLU A 321 2.69 10.35 -7.43
C GLU A 321 3.16 10.93 -8.78
N LYS A 322 3.54 12.22 -8.82
CA LYS A 322 4.13 12.84 -10.01
C LYS A 322 5.45 12.18 -10.37
N ALA A 323 6.34 11.98 -9.39
CA ALA A 323 7.61 11.29 -9.58
C ALA A 323 7.38 9.86 -10.12
N ARG A 324 6.44 9.10 -9.54
CA ARG A 324 6.05 7.77 -10.05
C ARG A 324 5.57 7.79 -11.49
N ARG A 325 4.72 8.76 -11.85
CA ARG A 325 4.22 8.92 -13.23
C ARG A 325 5.33 9.28 -14.23
N GLU A 326 6.29 10.11 -13.82
CA GLU A 326 7.46 10.43 -14.64
C GLU A 326 8.36 9.21 -14.84
N PHE A 327 8.59 8.40 -13.80
CA PHE A 327 9.31 7.13 -13.92
C PHE A 327 8.59 6.13 -14.84
N GLU A 328 7.27 5.98 -14.70
CA GLU A 328 6.49 5.07 -15.56
C GLU A 328 6.51 5.50 -17.03
N ARG A 329 6.45 6.81 -17.30
CA ARG A 329 6.60 7.36 -18.65
C ARG A 329 7.99 7.09 -19.21
N ALA A 330 9.04 7.31 -18.42
CA ALA A 330 10.42 7.04 -18.83
C ALA A 330 10.64 5.56 -19.19
N ILE A 331 10.10 4.62 -18.39
CA ILE A 331 10.16 3.18 -18.69
C ILE A 331 9.41 2.86 -19.99
N LYS A 332 8.21 3.42 -20.15
CA LYS A 332 7.37 3.18 -21.34
C LYS A 332 8.01 3.74 -22.61
N ASP A 333 8.66 4.89 -22.53
CA ASP A 333 9.33 5.50 -23.68
C ASP A 333 10.64 4.78 -24.02
N ALA A 334 11.43 4.33 -23.02
CA ALA A 334 12.58 3.46 -23.23
C ALA A 334 12.20 2.13 -23.90
N ALA A 335 11.10 1.50 -23.49
CA ALA A 335 10.61 0.26 -24.09
C ALA A 335 10.16 0.45 -25.56
N LYS A 336 9.52 1.58 -25.89
CA LYS A 336 9.18 1.91 -27.29
C LYS A 336 10.42 2.13 -28.13
N GLU A 337 11.44 2.81 -27.59
CA GLU A 337 12.72 3.00 -28.29
C GLU A 337 13.35 1.65 -28.66
N GLU A 338 13.45 0.72 -27.70
CA GLU A 338 13.91 -0.65 -27.96
C GLU A 338 13.10 -1.34 -29.06
N ASP A 339 11.77 -1.30 -28.99
CA ASP A 339 10.88 -1.92 -29.99
C ASP A 339 11.06 -1.31 -31.39
N THR A 340 11.27 0.01 -31.48
CA THR A 340 11.52 0.68 -32.76
C THR A 340 12.87 0.31 -33.36
N ILE A 341 13.91 0.16 -32.53
CA ILE A 341 15.24 -0.27 -32.96
C ILE A 341 15.19 -1.73 -33.45
N LYS A 342 14.51 -2.62 -32.73
CA LYS A 342 14.30 -4.02 -33.13
C LYS A 342 13.59 -4.12 -34.49
N LYS A 343 12.49 -3.37 -34.68
CA LYS A 343 11.78 -3.31 -35.96
C LYS A 343 12.63 -2.73 -37.10
N ALA A 344 13.52 -1.78 -36.81
CA ALA A 344 14.46 -1.25 -37.78
C ALA A 344 15.50 -2.31 -38.17
N MET A 345 16.04 -3.05 -37.20
CA MET A 345 16.95 -4.18 -37.42
C MET A 345 16.31 -5.26 -38.31
N ASP A 346 15.06 -5.64 -38.03
CA ASP A 346 14.33 -6.64 -38.83
C ASP A 346 14.17 -6.20 -40.29
N LYS A 347 13.88 -4.91 -40.52
CA LYS A 347 13.80 -4.34 -41.87
C LYS A 347 15.15 -4.35 -42.58
N VAL A 348 16.23 -4.04 -41.88
CA VAL A 348 17.60 -4.09 -42.44
C VAL A 348 17.99 -5.54 -42.77
N LEU A 349 17.65 -6.50 -41.91
CA LEU A 349 17.87 -7.94 -42.17
C LEU A 349 17.10 -8.43 -43.40
N GLN A 350 15.83 -8.03 -43.55
CA GLN A 350 15.02 -8.36 -44.72
C GLN A 350 15.57 -7.74 -46.01
N GLN A 351 16.10 -6.51 -45.95
CA GLN A 351 16.73 -5.85 -47.08
C GLN A 351 18.08 -6.48 -47.44
N ALA A 352 18.87 -6.90 -46.44
CA ALA A 352 20.14 -7.59 -46.63
C ALA A 352 19.98 -8.99 -47.27
N ALA A 353 18.85 -9.67 -47.01
CA ALA A 353 18.52 -10.96 -47.63
C ALA A 353 18.28 -10.85 -49.14
N ASN A 354 17.87 -9.68 -49.64
CA ASN A 354 17.52 -9.43 -51.05
C ASN A 354 18.61 -8.69 -51.84
N ALA A 355 19.77 -8.40 -51.25
CA ALA A 355 20.77 -7.49 -51.80
C ALA A 355 22.02 -8.18 -52.39
N ASN A 356 22.66 -7.54 -53.40
CA ASN A 356 23.90 -7.99 -54.05
C ASN A 356 25.13 -7.84 -53.13
N ASP A 357 26.23 -8.56 -53.43
CA ASP A 357 27.44 -8.64 -52.57
C ASP A 357 28.09 -7.29 -52.22
N ALA A 358 27.99 -6.27 -53.06
CA ALA A 358 28.49 -4.92 -52.76
C ALA A 358 27.62 -4.14 -51.74
N GLN A 359 26.32 -4.42 -51.69
CA GLN A 359 25.38 -3.77 -50.77
C GLN A 359 25.36 -4.44 -49.39
N ARG A 360 25.78 -5.72 -49.31
CA ARG A 360 25.90 -6.47 -48.05
C ARG A 360 26.84 -5.79 -47.05
N VAL A 361 27.95 -5.21 -47.52
CA VAL A 361 28.91 -4.50 -46.67
C VAL A 361 28.30 -3.24 -46.03
N GLU A 362 27.46 -2.50 -46.76
CA GLU A 362 26.75 -1.33 -46.21
C GLU A 362 25.65 -1.73 -45.21
N PHE A 363 24.95 -2.84 -45.46
CA PHE A 363 23.94 -3.35 -44.53
C PHE A 363 24.56 -3.92 -43.26
N GLU A 364 25.72 -4.58 -43.34
CA GLU A 364 26.48 -5.01 -42.15
C GLU A 364 26.97 -3.83 -41.30
N ALA A 365 27.38 -2.74 -41.92
CA ALA A 365 27.76 -1.51 -41.19
C ALA A 365 26.54 -0.89 -40.47
N LYS A 366 25.38 -0.84 -41.14
CA LYS A 366 24.11 -0.36 -40.54
C LYS A 366 23.60 -1.27 -39.43
N LEU A 367 23.76 -2.59 -39.55
CA LEU A 367 23.41 -3.55 -38.50
C LEU A 367 24.26 -3.34 -37.24
N ARG A 368 25.59 -3.18 -37.39
CA ARG A 368 26.46 -2.87 -36.25
C ARG A 368 26.11 -1.56 -35.56
N GLU A 369 25.73 -0.53 -36.33
CA GLU A 369 25.28 0.73 -35.76
C GLU A 369 23.96 0.59 -34.97
N LEU A 370 23.03 -0.23 -35.48
CA LEU A 370 21.75 -0.52 -34.79
C LEU A 370 21.94 -1.41 -33.55
N GLU A 371 22.87 -2.36 -33.58
CA GLU A 371 23.23 -3.19 -32.42
C GLU A 371 23.83 -2.35 -31.28
N LEU A 372 24.71 -1.41 -31.59
CA LEU A 372 25.26 -0.48 -30.60
C LEU A 372 24.17 0.41 -29.98
N LYS A 373 23.21 0.88 -30.81
CA LYS A 373 22.06 1.65 -30.32
C LYS A 373 21.11 0.81 -29.47
N LEU A 374 20.95 -0.48 -29.78
CA LEU A 374 20.15 -1.42 -29.00
C LEU A 374 20.78 -1.64 -27.62
N GLN A 375 22.09 -1.90 -27.55
CA GLN A 375 22.80 -2.07 -26.27
C GLN A 375 22.69 -0.81 -25.40
N ALA A 376 22.86 0.38 -25.98
CA ALA A 376 22.71 1.63 -25.26
C ALA A 376 21.27 1.88 -24.76
N ALA A 377 20.25 1.40 -25.48
CA ALA A 377 18.84 1.48 -25.06
C ALA A 377 18.53 0.48 -23.92
N GLU A 378 19.02 -0.76 -24.03
CA GLU A 378 18.85 -1.81 -23.02
C GLU A 378 19.53 -1.43 -21.69
N GLU A 379 20.72 -0.83 -21.73
CA GLU A 379 21.39 -0.32 -20.53
C GLU A 379 20.63 0.84 -19.87
N LYS A 380 19.94 1.67 -20.65
CA LYS A 380 19.10 2.76 -20.11
C LYS A 380 17.84 2.19 -19.48
N ASN A 381 17.23 1.18 -20.09
CA ASN A 381 16.05 0.51 -19.55
C ASN A 381 16.39 -0.26 -18.26
N GLN A 382 17.50 -1.00 -18.23
CA GLN A 382 17.97 -1.68 -17.03
C GLN A 382 18.29 -0.71 -15.89
N ARG A 383 18.91 0.44 -16.18
CA ARG A 383 19.13 1.51 -15.19
C ARG A 383 17.82 2.10 -14.69
N ALA A 384 16.87 2.39 -15.58
CA ALA A 384 15.55 2.90 -15.21
C ALA A 384 14.75 1.88 -14.37
N LEU A 385 14.83 0.59 -14.68
CA LEU A 385 14.22 -0.51 -13.92
C LEU A 385 14.86 -0.68 -12.55
N SER A 386 16.19 -0.64 -12.46
CA SER A 386 16.92 -0.75 -11.18
C SER A 386 16.57 0.42 -10.25
N MET A 387 16.55 1.65 -10.78
CA MET A 387 16.12 2.83 -10.04
C MET A 387 14.65 2.74 -9.61
N ALA A 388 13.76 2.28 -10.51
CA ALA A 388 12.34 2.12 -10.20
C ALA A 388 12.06 0.99 -9.19
N GLN A 389 12.87 -0.07 -9.16
CA GLN A 389 12.81 -1.14 -8.16
C GLN A 389 13.30 -0.66 -6.79
N GLN A 390 14.34 0.18 -6.75
CA GLN A 390 14.80 0.81 -5.50
C GLN A 390 13.75 1.77 -4.91
N THR A 391 13.00 2.50 -5.75
CA THR A 391 11.91 3.40 -5.32
C THR A 391 10.55 2.69 -5.14
N ARG A 392 10.49 1.37 -5.37
CA ARG A 392 9.25 0.56 -5.30
C ARG A 392 8.91 0.07 -3.90
N THR A 393 9.75 0.34 -2.91
CA THR A 393 9.39 0.17 -1.49
C THR A 393 8.15 1.02 -1.23
N GLY A 394 7.02 0.35 -1.06
CA GLY A 394 5.72 1.02 -0.91
C GLY A 394 5.60 1.62 0.49
N HIS A 395 5.42 2.94 0.58
CA HIS A 395 4.96 3.57 1.80
C HIS A 395 3.44 3.43 1.90
N VAL A 396 2.96 2.75 2.95
CA VAL A 396 1.53 2.71 3.28
C VAL A 396 1.22 3.93 4.14
N TYR A 397 0.59 4.94 3.55
CA TYR A 397 0.09 6.09 4.28
C TYR A 397 -1.24 5.74 4.95
N VAL A 398 -1.20 5.42 6.24
CA VAL A 398 -2.43 5.32 7.05
C VAL A 398 -2.84 6.75 7.42
N ILE A 399 -3.73 7.33 6.62
CA ILE A 399 -4.39 8.59 6.95
C ILE A 399 -5.50 8.25 7.95
N SER A 400 -5.15 8.13 9.22
CA SER A 400 -6.14 8.10 10.29
C SER A 400 -6.61 9.53 10.53
N ASN A 401 -7.90 9.79 10.37
CA ASN A 401 -8.48 10.95 11.04
C ASN A 401 -8.35 10.70 12.54
N ILE A 402 -7.93 11.70 13.30
CA ILE A 402 -7.95 11.59 14.76
C ILE A 402 -9.43 11.54 15.14
N GLY A 403 -9.87 10.46 15.81
CA GLY A 403 -11.26 10.24 16.21
C GLY A 403 -12.03 9.11 15.48
N SER A 404 -11.44 8.39 14.53
CA SER A 404 -12.13 7.25 13.87
C SER A 404 -12.07 5.92 14.64
N PHE A 405 -11.31 5.85 15.73
CA PHE A 405 -11.28 4.70 16.64
C PHE A 405 -12.10 5.03 17.89
N GLY A 406 -13.29 4.41 17.99
CA GLY A 406 -14.11 4.41 19.20
C GLY A 406 -13.40 3.71 20.37
N GLU A 407 -13.91 3.94 21.59
CA GLU A 407 -13.29 3.66 22.90
C GLU A 407 -12.85 2.22 23.21
N GLU A 408 -13.02 1.23 22.32
CA GLU A 408 -12.65 -0.15 22.63
C GLU A 408 -11.22 -0.49 22.16
N GLY A 409 -10.26 -0.24 23.06
CA GLY A 409 -8.90 -0.78 22.90
C GLY A 409 -7.81 -0.11 23.72
N ARG A 410 -7.96 0.06 25.04
CA ARG A 410 -6.80 0.28 25.92
C ARG A 410 -6.66 -0.85 26.94
N SER A 411 -5.72 -1.75 26.67
CA SER A 411 -5.17 -2.67 27.65
C SER A 411 -4.33 -1.90 28.67
N GLN A 412 -4.40 -2.34 29.92
CA GLN A 412 -3.76 -1.76 31.09
C GLN A 412 -2.23 -1.79 30.99
N GLY A 413 -1.58 -0.69 31.41
CA GLY A 413 -0.17 -0.74 31.79
C GLY A 413 0.57 0.59 31.65
N THR A 414 0.99 1.12 32.79
CA THR A 414 2.01 2.17 33.02
C THR A 414 1.64 3.64 32.83
N SER A 415 1.81 4.36 33.94
CA SER A 415 1.73 5.79 34.14
C SER A 415 2.86 6.53 33.42
N ALA A 416 2.52 7.22 32.35
CA ALA A 416 3.23 8.41 31.88
C ALA A 416 2.22 9.25 31.10
N THR A 417 2.11 10.53 31.44
CA THR A 417 1.37 11.53 30.67
C THR A 417 1.78 11.48 29.21
N PRO A 418 0.87 11.25 28.25
CA PRO A 418 1.24 11.36 26.86
C PRO A 418 0.68 12.67 26.30
N ASP A 419 1.58 13.61 26.01
CA ASP A 419 1.39 14.56 24.92
C ASP A 419 1.26 13.73 23.63
N VAL A 420 0.05 13.26 23.30
CA VAL A 420 -0.20 12.53 22.05
C VAL A 420 -0.36 13.54 20.93
N ARG A 421 0.76 14.14 20.52
CA ARG A 421 0.92 14.64 19.16
C ARG A 421 1.34 13.45 18.31
N CYS A 422 0.45 12.92 17.50
CA CYS A 422 0.79 11.82 16.60
C CYS A 422 0.10 11.96 15.25
N CYS A 423 0.53 12.96 14.46
CA CYS A 423 0.84 12.70 13.07
C CYS A 423 2.23 12.06 13.00
N HIS A 424 2.35 10.82 13.49
CA HIS A 424 3.52 9.99 13.19
C HIS A 424 3.24 9.21 11.92
N VAL A 425 3.85 9.67 10.83
CA VAL A 425 4.17 8.81 9.70
C VAL A 425 5.16 7.80 10.25
N TYR A 426 4.70 6.61 10.62
CA TYR A 426 5.61 5.50 10.87
C TYR A 426 6.12 5.04 9.50
N PRO A 427 7.41 5.20 9.17
CA PRO A 427 7.98 4.39 8.12
C PRO A 427 7.97 2.97 8.67
N ILE A 428 6.95 2.19 8.33
CA ILE A 428 7.04 0.74 8.46
C ILE A 428 8.10 0.36 7.43
N GLN A 429 9.36 0.29 7.87
CA GLN A 429 10.39 -0.45 7.17
C GLN A 429 9.79 -1.83 6.95
N THR A 430 9.60 -2.18 5.68
CA THR A 430 9.24 -3.53 5.28
C THR A 430 10.13 -4.49 6.05
N LEU A 431 9.51 -5.36 6.85
CA LEU A 431 10.17 -6.49 7.49
C LEU A 431 10.98 -7.20 6.40
N GLU A 432 12.30 -7.04 6.44
CA GLU A 432 13.22 -7.96 5.81
C GLU A 432 12.95 -9.32 6.44
N TYR A 433 12.13 -10.14 5.79
CA TYR A 433 12.10 -11.57 6.04
C TYR A 433 13.46 -12.11 5.61
N ARG A 434 14.40 -12.15 6.56
CA ARG A 434 15.66 -12.89 6.47
C ARG A 434 15.41 -14.38 6.43
#